data_AF-X6N8W6-F1
#
_entry.id   AF-X6N8W6-F1
#
_cell.length_a   1.000
_cell.length_b   1.000
_cell.length_c   1.000
_cell.angle_alpha   90.00
_cell.angle_beta   90.00
_cell.angle_gamma   90.00
#
_symmetry.space_group_name_H-M   'P 1'
#
loop_
_entity.id
_entity.type
_entity.pdbx_description
1 polymer ?
#
loop_
_entity_poly.entity_id
_entity_poly.type
_entity_poly.pdbx_seq_one_letter_code
_entity_poly.pdbx_strand_id
1 'polypeptide(L)'
;MKKRQQQQTRKKKKKIVASCRKAFSDGTTLSAEFRKKQLRQLHELVSKHEKELVKAVQDHMNRPYYEVSNTEISHVLSEIAHLHNNVDKYMQPKKVASSLVFLTDHGEVSFKNITLLTFLYIT
;
A
#
# COMPACT_ATOMS: atom_id res chain seq x y z
N MET A 1 -35.19 12.75 -8.10
CA MET A 1 -33.93 12.41 -8.80
C MET A 1 -32.78 11.98 -7.86
N LYS A 2 -32.53 12.66 -6.73
CA LYS A 2 -31.40 12.36 -5.80
C LYS A 2 -31.33 10.90 -5.28
N LYS A 3 -32.46 10.26 -4.98
CA LYS A 3 -32.51 8.84 -4.53
C LYS A 3 -31.98 7.84 -5.56
N ARG A 4 -32.22 8.06 -6.86
CA ARG A 4 -31.74 7.18 -7.94
C ARG A 4 -30.22 7.26 -8.10
N GLN A 5 -29.65 8.47 -8.04
CA GLN A 5 -28.20 8.68 -8.09
C GLN A 5 -27.50 8.05 -6.88
N GLN A 6 -28.08 8.19 -5.68
CA GLN A 6 -27.56 7.57 -4.46
C GLN A 6 -27.65 6.04 -4.47
N GLN A 7 -28.69 5.48 -5.08
CA GLN A 7 -28.80 4.03 -5.28
C GLN A 7 -27.73 3.51 -6.25
N GLN A 8 -27.46 4.27 -7.32
CA GLN A 8 -26.44 3.92 -8.32
C GLN A 8 -25.02 3.98 -7.76
N THR A 9 -24.68 5.01 -6.97
CA THR A 9 -23.37 5.09 -6.31
C THR A 9 -23.15 3.96 -5.31
N ARG A 10 -24.18 3.60 -4.53
CA ARG A 10 -24.13 2.44 -3.62
C ARG A 10 -23.90 1.12 -4.36
N LYS A 11 -24.60 0.88 -5.47
CA LYS A 11 -24.41 -0.31 -6.30
C LYS A 11 -22.99 -0.35 -6.89
N LYS A 12 -22.47 0.78 -7.39
CA LYS A 12 -21.09 0.89 -7.91
C LYS A 12 -20.06 0.59 -6.81
N LYS A 13 -20.21 1.17 -5.61
CA LYS A 13 -19.33 0.90 -4.46
C LYS A 13 -19.30 -0.57 -4.09
N LYS A 14 -20.47 -1.22 -4.00
CA LYS A 14 -20.56 -2.67 -3.70
C LYS A 14 -19.82 -3.51 -4.75
N LYS A 15 -19.95 -3.16 -6.03
CA LYS A 15 -19.26 -3.85 -7.13
C LYS A 15 -17.73 -3.73 -7.02
N ILE A 16 -17.21 -2.53 -6.72
CA ILE A 16 -15.77 -2.30 -6.53
C ILE A 16 -15.25 -3.15 -5.37
N VAL A 17 -15.91 -3.12 -4.21
CA VAL A 17 -15.51 -3.90 -3.03
C VAL A 17 -15.51 -5.39 -3.32
N ALA A 18 -16.52 -5.91 -4.00
CA ALA A 18 -16.57 -7.32 -4.39
C ALA A 18 -15.39 -7.70 -5.30
N SER A 19 -15.02 -6.84 -6.24
CA SER A 19 -13.88 -7.06 -7.13
C SER A 19 -12.55 -7.08 -6.37
N CYS A 20 -12.33 -6.15 -5.44
CA CYS A 20 -11.12 -6.13 -4.63
C CYS A 20 -11.00 -7.38 -3.74
N ARG A 21 -12.12 -7.81 -3.13
CA ARG A 21 -12.16 -9.04 -2.32
C ARG A 21 -11.84 -10.28 -3.15
N LYS A 22 -12.38 -10.34 -4.37
CA LYS A 22 -12.08 -11.44 -5.30
C LYS A 22 -10.60 -11.47 -5.69
N ALA A 23 -10.04 -10.33 -6.09
CA ALA A 23 -8.61 -10.26 -6.45
C ALA A 23 -7.68 -10.64 -5.27
N PHE A 24 -8.11 -10.35 -4.05
CA PHE A 24 -7.41 -10.78 -2.85
C PHE A 24 -7.56 -12.28 -2.59
N SER A 25 -8.79 -12.83 -2.64
CA SER A 25 -9.04 -14.25 -2.40
C SER A 25 -8.40 -15.17 -3.45
N ASP A 26 -8.34 -14.71 -4.70
CA ASP A 26 -7.80 -15.47 -5.82
C ASP A 26 -6.26 -15.49 -5.81
N GLY A 27 -5.62 -14.83 -4.85
CA GLY A 27 -4.17 -14.81 -4.69
C GLY A 27 -3.43 -13.98 -5.74
N THR A 28 -4.14 -13.27 -6.62
CA THR A 28 -3.52 -12.39 -7.64
C THR A 28 -2.60 -11.33 -7.05
N THR A 29 -2.84 -10.90 -5.81
CA THR A 29 -2.03 -9.90 -5.10
C THR A 29 -0.83 -10.47 -4.33
N LEU A 30 -0.64 -11.80 -4.34
CA LEU A 30 0.39 -12.46 -3.52
C LEU A 30 1.80 -12.28 -4.08
N SER A 31 1.96 -12.28 -5.41
CA SER A 31 3.29 -12.30 -6.01
C SER A 31 4.06 -10.99 -5.82
N ALA A 32 5.38 -11.11 -5.61
CA ALA A 32 6.28 -9.96 -5.52
C ALA A 32 6.22 -9.12 -6.81
N GLU A 33 6.18 -9.77 -7.96
CA GLU A 33 6.05 -9.13 -9.28
C GLU A 33 4.80 -8.27 -9.41
N PHE A 34 3.64 -8.75 -8.94
CA PHE A 34 2.42 -7.97 -8.93
C PHE A 34 2.59 -6.72 -8.06
N ARG A 35 3.12 -6.87 -6.84
CA ARG A 35 3.32 -5.77 -5.90
C ARG A 35 4.30 -4.72 -6.43
N LYS A 36 5.44 -5.15 -6.96
CA LYS A 36 6.43 -4.26 -7.61
C LYS A 36 5.81 -3.50 -8.77
N LYS A 37 5.05 -4.20 -9.63
CA LYS A 37 4.32 -3.57 -10.74
C LYS A 37 3.34 -2.49 -10.25
N GLN A 38 2.56 -2.78 -9.20
CA GLN A 38 1.64 -1.79 -8.63
C GLN A 38 2.36 -0.58 -8.02
N LEU A 39 3.46 -0.79 -7.28
CA LEU A 39 4.26 0.29 -6.70
C LEU A 39 4.88 1.17 -7.78
N ARG A 40 5.41 0.57 -8.86
CA ARG A 40 5.93 1.34 -10.01
C ARG A 40 4.84 2.19 -10.67
N GLN A 41 3.67 1.59 -10.93
CA GLN A 41 2.53 2.33 -11.49
C GLN A 41 2.06 3.46 -10.58
N LEU A 42 2.07 3.26 -9.27
CA LEU A 42 1.74 4.30 -8.30
C LEU A 42 2.77 5.42 -8.31
N HIS A 43 4.05 5.10 -8.32
CA HIS A 43 5.13 6.09 -8.43
C HIS A 43 4.96 6.94 -9.70
N GLU A 44 4.79 6.30 -10.86
CA GLU A 44 4.57 7.00 -12.14
C GLU A 44 3.34 7.90 -12.10
N LEU A 45 2.24 7.44 -11.51
CA LEU A 45 1.00 8.22 -11.37
C LEU A 45 1.21 9.45 -10.50
N VAL A 46 1.84 9.28 -9.33
CA VAL A 46 2.09 10.40 -8.40
C VAL A 46 3.06 11.41 -9.02
N SER A 47 4.17 10.95 -9.62
CA SER A 47 5.12 11.84 -10.30
C SER A 47 4.47 12.61 -11.45
N LYS A 48 3.61 11.95 -12.25
CA LYS A 48 2.92 12.60 -13.37
C LYS A 48 1.94 13.69 -12.90
N HIS A 49 1.27 13.47 -11.77
CA HIS A 49 0.25 14.37 -11.23
C HIS A 49 0.75 15.23 -10.07
N GLU A 50 2.07 15.34 -9.87
CA GLU A 50 2.67 16.05 -8.73
C GLU A 50 2.11 17.46 -8.55
N LYS A 51 2.05 18.26 -9.61
CA LYS A 51 1.54 19.65 -9.53
C LYS A 51 0.07 19.73 -9.11
N GLU A 52 -0.76 18.80 -9.59
CA GLU A 52 -2.19 18.75 -9.24
C GLU A 52 -2.37 18.33 -7.78
N LEU A 53 -1.57 17.36 -7.32
CA LEU A 53 -1.57 16.89 -5.95
C LEU A 53 -1.07 17.98 -4.98
N VAL A 54 0.03 18.66 -5.30
CA VAL A 54 0.52 19.79 -4.50
C VAL A 54 -0.56 20.85 -4.40
N LYS A 55 -1.17 21.25 -5.52
CA LYS A 55 -2.24 22.26 -5.50
C LYS A 55 -3.42 21.83 -4.61
N ALA A 56 -3.89 20.60 -4.74
CA ALA A 56 -4.98 20.08 -3.91
C ALA A 56 -4.65 20.09 -2.41
N VAL A 57 -3.40 19.78 -2.05
CA VAL A 57 -2.95 19.80 -0.65
C VAL A 57 -2.76 21.24 -0.16
N GLN A 58 -2.25 22.14 -0.99
CA GLN A 58 -2.15 23.57 -0.67
C GLN A 58 -3.52 24.19 -0.43
N ASP A 59 -4.51 23.89 -1.27
CA ASP A 59 -5.89 24.36 -1.13
C ASP A 59 -6.54 23.83 0.17
N HIS A 60 -6.06 22.71 0.71
CA HIS A 60 -6.57 22.13 1.95
C HIS A 60 -5.85 22.63 3.21
N MET A 61 -4.52 22.77 3.16
CA MET A 61 -3.68 23.08 4.33
C MET A 61 -3.19 24.53 4.38
N ASN A 62 -3.39 25.33 3.33
CA ASN A 62 -2.87 26.69 3.17
C ASN A 62 -1.34 26.82 3.37
N ARG A 63 -0.58 25.78 3.02
CA ARG A 63 0.89 25.75 3.10
C ARG A 63 1.54 26.16 1.76
N PRO A 64 2.77 26.72 1.76
CA PRO A 64 3.48 27.09 0.54
C PRO A 64 3.90 25.86 -0.28
N TYR A 65 4.07 26.06 -1.59
CA TYR A 65 4.32 24.99 -2.56
C TYR A 65 5.53 24.15 -2.18
N TYR A 66 6.63 24.81 -1.84
CA TYR A 66 7.91 24.15 -1.52
C TYR A 66 7.79 23.22 -0.31
N GLU A 67 7.02 23.62 0.69
CA GLU A 67 6.82 22.83 1.89
C GLU A 67 6.02 21.57 1.57
N VAL A 68 4.90 21.71 0.87
CA VAL A 68 4.04 20.58 0.47
C VAL A 68 4.76 19.63 -0.49
N SER A 69 5.46 20.17 -1.50
CA SER A 69 6.18 19.37 -2.50
C SER A 69 7.22 18.47 -1.83
N ASN A 70 8.01 19.02 -0.91
CA ASN A 70 9.10 18.29 -0.27
C ASN A 70 8.63 17.37 0.88
N THR A 71 7.68 17.81 1.72
CA THR A 71 7.30 17.04 2.91
C THR A 71 6.25 15.98 2.61
N GLU A 72 5.33 16.25 1.68
CA GLU A 72 4.22 15.33 1.38
C GLU A 72 4.53 14.49 0.13
N ILE A 73 4.81 15.15 -0.99
CA ILE A 73 4.89 14.42 -2.27
C ILE A 73 6.23 13.70 -2.43
N SER A 74 7.35 14.38 -2.20
CA SER A 74 8.67 13.75 -2.27
C SER A 74 8.84 12.65 -1.23
N HIS A 75 8.26 12.81 -0.04
CA HIS A 75 8.28 11.77 1.00
C HIS A 75 7.55 10.51 0.50
N VAL A 76 6.33 10.65 0.00
CA VAL A 76 5.54 9.52 -0.56
C VAL A 76 6.27 8.84 -1.72
N LEU A 77 6.87 9.60 -2.64
CA LEU A 77 7.65 9.02 -3.75
C LEU A 77 8.84 8.22 -3.24
N SER A 78 9.56 8.73 -2.24
CA SER A 78 10.67 8.04 -1.59
C SER A 78 10.22 6.76 -0.89
N GLU A 79 9.09 6.78 -0.17
CA GLU A 79 8.52 5.60 0.47
C GLU A 79 8.13 4.53 -0.56
N ILE A 80 7.49 4.93 -1.67
CA ILE A 80 7.12 4.00 -2.73
C ILE A 80 8.37 3.35 -3.33
N ALA A 81 9.42 4.13 -3.59
CA ALA A 81 10.69 3.62 -4.10
C ALA A 81 11.38 2.68 -3.10
N HIS A 82 11.38 3.04 -1.82
CA HIS A 82 11.91 2.21 -0.74
C HIS A 82 11.18 0.87 -0.65
N LEU A 83 9.84 0.90 -0.63
CA LEU A 83 9.01 -0.30 -0.61
C LEU A 83 9.26 -1.17 -1.85
N HIS A 84 9.30 -0.56 -3.05
CA HIS A 84 9.55 -1.27 -4.30
C HIS A 84 10.86 -2.07 -4.26
N ASN A 85 11.93 -1.45 -3.76
CA ASN A 85 13.26 -2.05 -3.69
C ASN A 85 13.38 -3.13 -2.59
N ASN A 86 12.49 -3.10 -1.58
CA ASN A 86 12.54 -4.02 -0.45
C ASN A 86 11.41 -5.07 -0.44
N VAL A 87 10.55 -5.13 -1.48
CA VAL A 87 9.43 -6.10 -1.56
C VAL A 87 9.89 -7.52 -1.28
N ASP A 88 10.96 -7.98 -1.93
CA ASP A 88 11.43 -9.37 -1.79
C ASP A 88 11.89 -9.66 -0.36
N LYS A 89 12.64 -8.73 0.23
CA LYS A 89 13.13 -8.82 1.61
C LYS A 89 11.98 -8.90 2.61
N TYR A 90 10.92 -8.11 2.40
CA TYR A 90 9.77 -8.08 3.30
C TYR A 90 8.83 -9.28 3.13
N MET A 91 8.87 -9.94 1.98
CA MET A 91 8.08 -11.15 1.72
C MET A 91 8.76 -12.44 2.22
N GLN A 92 10.05 -12.40 2.57
CA GLN A 92 10.76 -13.57 3.07
C GLN A 92 10.21 -14.03 4.44
N PRO A 93 10.08 -15.34 4.68
CA PRO A 93 9.79 -15.87 6.02
C PRO A 93 10.85 -15.43 7.02
N LYS A 94 10.42 -15.02 8.21
CA LYS A 94 11.34 -14.70 9.31
C LYS A 94 11.42 -15.89 10.26
N LYS A 95 12.63 -16.38 10.48
CA LYS A 95 12.90 -17.37 11.53
C LYS A 95 12.68 -16.70 12.89
N VAL A 96 11.94 -17.35 13.76
CA VAL A 96 11.70 -16.87 15.13
C VAL A 96 12.42 -17.76 16.11
N ALA A 97 13.05 -17.15 17.11
CA ALA A 97 13.70 -17.89 18.18
C ALA A 97 12.63 -18.69 18.94
N SER A 98 12.85 -19.99 19.06
CA SER A 98 11.98 -20.90 19.81
C SER A 98 12.58 -21.16 21.20
N SER A 99 11.72 -21.44 22.18
CA SER A 99 12.16 -21.82 23.53
C SER A 99 13.09 -23.04 23.46
N LEU A 100 14.03 -23.16 24.41
CA LEU A 100 14.97 -24.30 24.49
C LEU A 100 14.26 -25.66 24.53
N VAL A 101 13.02 -25.71 25.01
CA VAL A 101 12.17 -26.92 25.02
C VAL A 101 11.85 -27.40 23.61
N PHE A 102 11.81 -26.49 22.63
CA PHE A 102 11.50 -26.74 21.22
C PHE A 102 12.75 -26.57 20.33
N LEU A 103 13.95 -26.83 20.87
CA LEU A 103 15.21 -26.59 20.16
C LEU A 103 15.33 -27.36 18.83
N THR A 104 14.67 -28.52 18.72
CA THR A 104 14.62 -29.33 17.50
C THR A 104 13.51 -28.92 16.54
N ASP A 105 12.59 -28.06 16.98
CA ASP A 105 11.50 -27.55 16.14
C ASP A 105 11.93 -26.25 15.44
N HIS A 106 11.60 -26.13 14.16
CA HIS A 106 11.99 -24.99 13.34
C HIS A 106 10.77 -24.11 13.06
N GLY A 107 10.59 -23.08 13.89
CA GLY A 107 9.53 -22.09 13.71
C GLY A 107 9.88 -21.02 12.67
N GLU A 108 9.09 -20.91 11.60
CA GLU A 108 9.16 -19.81 10.64
C GLU A 108 7.84 -19.04 10.58
N VAL A 109 7.90 -17.71 10.66
CA VAL A 109 6.75 -16.83 10.46
C VAL A 109 6.78 -16.33 9.03
N SER A 110 5.91 -16.90 8.18
CA SER A 110 5.69 -16.43 6.82
C SER A 110 4.53 -15.45 6.77
N PHE A 111 4.80 -14.24 6.30
CA PHE A 111 3.78 -13.23 6.12
C PHE A 111 3.05 -13.40 4.79
N LYS A 112 2.12 -14.35 4.72
CA LYS A 112 1.40 -14.66 3.47
C LYS A 112 0.50 -13.53 2.97
N ASN A 113 -0.05 -12.69 3.85
CA ASN A 113 -0.95 -11.60 3.46
C ASN A 113 -0.87 -10.43 4.45
N ILE A 114 0.22 -9.65 4.40
CA ILE A 114 0.31 -8.42 5.18
C ILE A 114 -0.66 -7.39 4.59
N THR A 115 -1.82 -7.23 5.20
CA THR A 115 -2.58 -5.98 5.08
C THR A 115 -2.54 -5.17 6.38
N LEU A 116 -1.91 -5.66 7.47
CA LEU A 116 -2.01 -5.02 8.80
C LEU A 116 -0.72 -4.95 9.64
N LEU A 117 0.47 -5.26 9.13
CA LEU A 117 1.69 -5.30 9.97
C LEU A 117 2.94 -4.65 9.37
N THR A 118 2.80 -3.48 8.72
CA THR A 118 3.97 -2.61 8.45
C THR A 118 3.92 -1.26 9.15
N PHE A 119 2.83 -0.89 9.84
CA PHE A 119 2.73 0.39 10.53
C PHE A 119 3.36 0.44 11.93
N LEU A 120 4.07 -0.60 12.37
CA LEU A 120 4.60 -0.68 13.75
C LEU A 120 6.09 -1.04 13.86
N TYR A 121 6.85 -1.06 12.75
CA TYR A 121 8.28 -1.39 12.80
C TYR A 121 9.19 -0.53 11.92
N ILE A 122 8.71 0.63 11.47
CA ILE A 122 9.54 1.65 10.82
C ILE A 122 9.38 2.97 11.57
N THR A 123 9.88 2.99 12.80
CA THR A 123 10.46 4.12 13.53
C THR A 123 11.22 3.54 14.72
#